data_AF-A0A923NZS6-F1
#
_entry.id   AF-A0A923NZS6-F1
#
_cell.length_a   1.000
_cell.length_b   1.000
_cell.length_c   1.000
_cell.angle_alpha   90.00
_cell.angle_beta   90.00
_cell.angle_gamma   90.00
#
_symmetry.space_group_name_H-M   'P 1'
#
loop_
_entity.id
_entity.type
_entity.pdbx_description
1 polymer ?
#
loop_
_entity_poly.entity_id
_entity_poly.type
_entity_poly.pdbx_seq_one_letter_code
_entity_poly.pdbx_strand_id
1 'polypeptide(L)'
;MNKLATLAVAIALSLSGSLYAGEHHEADHSHDHATADAKAVPDPLAQSGALDSDDHAWLAAGSIDAASSEVALAAEALADQLTDEESIIEIQRDADDKAWAVVLGGYCDTESSCVQYTRMLSLDEPESAAGATKQASQAQDMKLVIAPTALPALHMANVVIQAQVEPFRGNQSGLAGDADVRRVQQGLNAKGISTTVDGWYGNGTTSAYARWQRRLGYTGLDATGIPGPSSLAALGQNRFVLTHKINVGSRTTFSGKRVNQRTRAMLREAQRLFGRTITLTQGSYNPGGVGASGGTHDGGGAVDISVSSLSQTQRWQLVRALRKVGFAAWYRTPSQGPWSSHIHAIAVGDTDMSLSARNQVADYYVGRNGLASHAPDNTPTAYRVPFTWWEKY
;
A
#
# COMPACT_ATOMS: atom_id res chain seq x y z
N MET A 1 14.10 -49.84 21.04
CA MET A 1 15.40 -49.40 20.51
C MET A 1 15.19 -48.98 19.06
N ASN A 2 15.20 -47.68 18.78
CA ASN A 2 15.73 -47.07 17.56
C ASN A 2 15.68 -45.55 17.75
N LYS A 3 16.87 -44.95 17.77
CA LYS A 3 17.15 -43.55 18.05
C LYS A 3 16.95 -42.74 16.76
N LEU A 4 16.17 -41.67 16.82
CA LEU A 4 16.16 -40.62 15.81
C LEU A 4 17.38 -39.71 16.06
N ALA A 5 18.26 -39.62 15.07
CA ALA A 5 19.44 -38.77 15.10
C ALA A 5 19.08 -37.38 14.54
N THR A 6 19.22 -36.36 15.37
CA THR A 6 19.11 -34.94 14.99
C THR A 6 20.42 -34.51 14.33
N LEU A 7 20.38 -34.09 13.07
CA LEU A 7 21.53 -33.50 12.38
C LEU A 7 21.44 -31.98 12.50
N ALA A 8 22.33 -31.39 13.30
CA ALA A 8 22.56 -29.96 13.38
C ALA A 8 23.60 -29.56 12.33
N VAL A 9 23.26 -28.63 11.43
CA VAL A 9 24.21 -28.00 10.51
C VAL A 9 24.63 -26.65 11.10
N ALA A 10 25.87 -26.56 11.54
CA ALA A 10 26.54 -25.33 11.89
C ALA A 10 27.25 -24.78 10.64
N ILE A 11 26.91 -23.55 10.22
CA ILE A 11 27.64 -22.84 9.17
C ILE A 11 28.59 -21.86 9.85
N ALA A 12 29.89 -22.11 9.68
CA ALA A 12 30.96 -21.19 10.04
C ALA A 12 31.22 -20.24 8.86
N LEU A 13 31.15 -18.92 9.08
CA LEU A 13 31.72 -17.93 8.15
C LEU A 13 33.13 -17.56 8.62
N SER A 14 34.11 -17.86 7.76
CA SER A 14 35.49 -17.37 7.86
C SER A 14 35.58 -15.93 7.33
N LEU A 15 36.18 -15.04 8.13
CA LEU A 15 36.70 -13.75 7.69
C LEU A 15 37.94 -13.96 6.79
N SER A 16 37.99 -13.24 5.67
CA SER A 16 39.23 -12.90 4.99
C SER A 16 39.23 -11.40 4.69
N GLY A 17 40.11 -10.69 5.39
CA GLY A 17 40.43 -9.30 5.09
C GLY A 17 41.27 -9.21 3.82
N SER A 18 41.14 -8.08 3.13
CA SER A 18 42.16 -7.62 2.20
C SER A 18 42.38 -6.13 2.41
N LEU A 19 43.62 -5.82 2.76
CA LEU A 19 44.21 -4.49 2.85
C LEU A 19 44.28 -3.87 1.45
N TYR A 20 43.93 -2.59 1.33
CA TYR A 20 44.54 -1.75 0.32
C TYR A 20 44.86 -0.39 0.94
N ALA A 21 46.16 -0.12 1.04
CA ALA A 21 46.71 1.19 1.33
C ALA A 21 46.76 2.00 0.03
N GLY A 22 46.47 3.29 0.12
CA GLY A 22 46.61 4.26 -0.95
C GLY A 22 46.84 5.63 -0.35
N GLU A 23 48.04 6.14 -0.58
CA GLU A 23 48.71 7.29 0.00
C GLU A 23 48.14 8.67 -0.38
N HIS A 24 48.40 9.63 0.53
CA HIS A 24 48.76 11.04 0.34
C HIS A 24 47.97 11.94 -0.64
N HIS A 25 47.43 13.04 -0.11
CA HIS A 25 47.94 14.38 -0.40
C HIS A 25 47.35 15.44 0.55
N GLU A 26 48.22 16.12 1.30
CA GLU A 26 47.97 17.42 1.91
C GLU A 26 47.88 18.50 0.82
N ALA A 27 46.99 19.47 1.00
CA ALA A 27 47.21 20.84 0.55
C ALA A 27 46.41 21.83 1.42
N ASP A 28 47.10 22.90 1.72
CA ASP A 28 46.92 23.90 2.76
C ASP A 28 46.34 25.22 2.19
N HIS A 29 45.93 26.11 3.09
CA HIS A 29 45.77 27.57 2.93
C HIS A 29 44.58 28.06 2.06
N SER A 30 43.83 29.13 2.37
CA SER A 30 44.01 30.28 3.27
C SER A 30 42.76 31.21 3.21
N HIS A 31 42.46 31.91 4.33
CA HIS A 31 42.06 33.34 4.47
C HIS A 31 40.76 33.83 3.78
N ASP A 32 40.02 34.86 4.22
CA ASP A 32 39.85 35.63 5.46
C ASP A 32 38.60 36.53 5.31
N HIS A 33 38.04 36.97 6.44
CA HIS A 33 37.33 38.23 6.73
C HIS A 33 35.98 38.67 6.09
N ALA A 34 34.97 38.76 7.00
CA ALA A 34 34.06 39.88 7.36
C ALA A 34 33.26 40.63 6.25
N THR A 35 31.96 40.93 6.40
CA THR A 35 31.34 41.86 7.38
C THR A 35 29.81 41.67 7.55
N ALA A 36 29.25 42.28 8.59
CA ALA A 36 27.84 42.28 9.01
C ALA A 36 26.89 43.13 8.15
N ASP A 37 25.63 42.74 7.98
CA ASP A 37 24.46 43.37 8.64
C ASP A 37 23.09 42.82 8.17
N ALA A 38 22.07 43.05 9.01
CA ALA A 38 20.63 42.89 8.81
C ALA A 38 20.00 41.49 9.03
N LYS A 39 19.41 41.35 10.22
CA LYS A 39 18.43 40.32 10.60
C LYS A 39 17.23 40.32 9.63
N ALA A 40 17.14 39.28 8.81
CA ALA A 40 15.87 38.75 8.31
C ALA A 40 15.63 37.40 9.00
N VAL A 41 14.46 37.20 9.58
CA VAL A 41 14.02 35.90 10.10
C VAL A 41 13.91 34.95 8.88
N PRO A 42 14.64 33.82 8.81
CA PRO A 42 14.52 32.92 7.68
C PRO A 42 13.20 32.12 7.76
N ASP A 43 12.51 32.10 6.62
CA ASP A 43 11.41 31.22 6.28
C ASP A 43 11.79 29.74 6.53
N PRO A 44 11.02 28.96 7.31
CA PRO A 44 11.33 27.56 7.58
C PRO A 44 11.16 26.63 6.37
N LEU A 45 10.80 27.14 5.18
CA LEU A 45 10.64 26.34 3.96
C LEU A 45 11.88 26.32 3.03
N ALA A 46 13.01 26.90 3.43
CA ALA A 46 14.21 26.99 2.58
C ALA A 46 15.32 25.95 2.86
N GLN A 47 15.05 24.90 3.65
CA GLN A 47 15.98 23.76 3.80
C GLN A 47 15.45 22.49 3.13
N SER A 48 15.10 22.58 1.85
CA SER A 48 15.22 21.40 0.98
C SER A 48 16.64 21.40 0.43
N GLY A 49 17.57 20.83 1.20
CA GLY A 49 18.86 20.42 0.64
C GLY A 49 18.57 19.57 -0.61
N ALA A 50 19.23 19.91 -1.72
CA ALA A 50 19.24 19.07 -2.90
C ALA A 50 19.75 17.68 -2.46
N LEU A 51 18.82 16.72 -2.39
CA LEU A 51 19.13 15.33 -2.07
C LEU A 51 19.57 14.64 -3.36
N ASP A 52 20.64 13.88 -3.22
CA ASP A 52 21.43 13.24 -4.26
C ASP A 52 20.57 12.44 -5.25
N SER A 53 20.86 12.57 -6.54
CA SER A 53 20.07 11.99 -7.65
C SER A 53 20.12 10.45 -7.71
N ASP A 54 20.94 9.81 -6.87
CA ASP A 54 21.26 8.39 -6.97
C ASP A 54 20.41 7.48 -6.06
N ASP A 55 19.59 8.03 -5.15
CA ASP A 55 18.72 7.26 -4.25
C ASP A 55 17.30 6.98 -4.80
N HIS A 56 17.05 7.30 -6.08
CA HIS A 56 15.74 7.18 -6.72
C HIS A 56 15.64 6.03 -7.74
N ALA A 57 16.67 5.19 -7.86
CA ALA A 57 16.65 4.03 -8.76
C ALA A 57 15.50 3.03 -8.46
N TRP A 58 14.96 3.01 -7.24
CA TRP A 58 13.79 2.20 -6.86
C TRP A 58 12.43 2.87 -7.17
N LEU A 59 12.42 4.17 -7.48
CA LEU A 59 11.23 4.88 -7.97
C LEU A 59 11.06 4.72 -9.48
N ALA A 60 12.15 4.42 -10.21
CA ALA A 60 12.12 4.08 -11.61
C ALA A 60 11.64 2.63 -11.76
N ALA A 61 10.33 2.42 -11.61
CA ALA A 61 9.68 1.19 -12.07
C ALA A 61 9.83 1.11 -13.60
N GLY A 62 10.91 0.46 -14.06
CA GLY A 62 10.90 -0.17 -15.38
C GLY A 62 9.73 -1.16 -15.43
N SER A 63 9.11 -1.32 -16.60
CA SER A 63 8.00 -2.25 -16.81
C SER A 63 8.37 -3.64 -16.27
N ILE A 64 7.81 -3.99 -15.13
CA ILE A 64 8.07 -5.24 -14.42
C ILE A 64 6.82 -6.09 -14.50
N ASP A 65 6.99 -7.31 -15.00
CA ASP A 65 5.97 -8.33 -15.02
C ASP A 65 5.34 -8.48 -13.63
N ALA A 66 4.01 -8.50 -13.61
CA ALA A 66 3.19 -8.62 -12.41
C ALA A 66 3.23 -10.04 -11.84
N ALA A 67 4.40 -10.52 -11.44
CA ALA A 67 4.53 -11.76 -10.70
C ALA A 67 4.09 -11.53 -9.25
N SER A 68 2.81 -11.76 -8.99
CA SER A 68 2.26 -11.78 -7.64
C SER A 68 2.86 -12.95 -6.85
N SER A 69 3.15 -12.71 -5.57
CA SER A 69 3.67 -13.77 -4.69
C SER A 69 2.69 -14.94 -4.60
N GLU A 70 3.19 -16.15 -4.28
CA GLU A 70 2.30 -17.31 -4.04
C GLU A 70 1.22 -17.00 -2.98
N VAL A 71 1.57 -16.18 -1.98
CA VAL A 71 0.62 -15.70 -0.95
C VAL A 71 -0.51 -14.86 -1.56
N ALA A 72 -0.20 -13.95 -2.48
CA ALA A 72 -1.21 -13.11 -3.13
C ALA A 72 -2.14 -13.94 -4.03
N LEU A 73 -1.59 -14.91 -4.76
CA LEU A 73 -2.38 -15.82 -5.59
C LEU A 73 -3.28 -16.73 -4.74
N ALA A 74 -2.75 -17.27 -3.64
CA ALA A 74 -3.53 -18.07 -2.70
C ALA A 74 -4.64 -17.25 -2.02
N ALA A 75 -4.39 -15.98 -1.71
CA ALA A 75 -5.40 -15.10 -1.11
C ALA A 75 -6.57 -14.86 -2.05
N GLU A 76 -6.31 -14.74 -3.37
CA GLU A 76 -7.37 -14.67 -4.37
C GLU A 76 -8.12 -16.00 -4.51
N ALA A 77 -7.40 -17.12 -4.54
CA ALA A 77 -8.01 -18.45 -4.68
C ALA A 77 -8.88 -18.87 -3.49
N LEU A 78 -8.49 -18.48 -2.28
CA LEU A 78 -9.18 -18.83 -1.03
C LEU A 78 -10.09 -17.72 -0.51
N ALA A 79 -10.38 -16.69 -1.31
CA ALA A 79 -11.13 -15.51 -0.86
C ALA A 79 -12.49 -15.85 -0.22
N ASP A 80 -13.21 -16.85 -0.74
CA ASP A 80 -14.51 -17.29 -0.21
C ASP A 80 -14.40 -18.10 1.11
N GLN A 81 -13.19 -18.55 1.48
CA GLN A 81 -12.91 -19.32 2.70
C GLN A 81 -12.31 -18.47 3.83
N LEU A 82 -11.90 -17.23 3.53
CA LEU A 82 -11.33 -16.29 4.49
C LEU A 82 -12.41 -15.38 5.05
N THR A 83 -12.31 -15.08 6.34
CA THR A 83 -13.06 -13.97 6.93
C THR A 83 -12.36 -12.63 6.63
N ASP A 84 -13.07 -11.51 6.76
CA ASP A 84 -12.49 -10.17 6.54
C ASP A 84 -11.29 -9.88 7.45
N GLU A 85 -11.25 -10.49 8.63
CA GLU A 85 -10.18 -10.34 9.62
C GLU A 85 -8.96 -11.23 9.32
N GLU A 86 -9.10 -12.25 8.48
CA GLU A 86 -8.05 -13.21 8.17
C GLU A 86 -7.16 -12.78 6.99
N SER A 87 -5.88 -13.09 7.08
CA SER A 87 -4.91 -12.89 6.00
C SER A 87 -4.06 -14.14 5.85
N ILE A 88 -3.80 -14.57 4.61
CA ILE A 88 -2.74 -15.54 4.35
C ILE A 88 -1.40 -14.83 4.52
N ILE A 89 -0.52 -15.38 5.36
CA ILE A 89 0.78 -14.79 5.69
C ILE A 89 1.97 -15.57 5.11
N GLU A 90 1.77 -16.85 4.79
CA GLU A 90 2.82 -17.76 4.31
C GLU A 90 2.18 -18.93 3.56
N ILE A 91 2.88 -19.47 2.56
CA ILE A 91 2.59 -20.78 1.96
C ILE A 91 3.64 -21.77 2.46
N GLN A 92 3.18 -22.90 2.98
CA GLN A 92 4.03 -24.00 3.41
C GLN A 92 3.76 -25.22 2.54
N ARG A 93 4.76 -26.10 2.44
CA ARG A 93 4.61 -27.40 1.79
C ARG A 93 4.94 -28.51 2.77
N ASP A 94 4.15 -29.57 2.74
CA ASP A 94 4.46 -30.75 3.56
C ASP A 94 5.50 -31.65 2.88
N ALA A 95 5.79 -32.80 3.49
CA ALA A 95 6.80 -33.74 3.00
C ALA A 95 6.45 -34.36 1.64
N ASP A 96 5.17 -34.31 1.25
CA ASP A 96 4.66 -34.84 -0.01
C ASP A 96 4.47 -33.72 -1.07
N ASP A 97 5.06 -32.54 -0.83
CA ASP A 97 5.01 -31.33 -1.67
C ASP A 97 3.61 -30.68 -1.77
N LYS A 98 2.65 -31.11 -0.94
CA LYS A 98 1.31 -30.51 -0.92
C LYS A 98 1.33 -29.15 -0.27
N ALA A 99 0.62 -28.21 -0.89
CA ALA A 99 0.67 -26.80 -0.50
C ALA A 99 -0.44 -26.44 0.50
N TRP A 100 -0.06 -25.70 1.54
CA TRP A 100 -0.93 -25.23 2.59
C TRP A 100 -0.74 -23.72 2.80
N ALA A 101 -1.84 -22.98 2.84
CA ALA A 101 -1.86 -21.58 3.23
C ALA A 101 -1.91 -21.45 4.76
N VAL A 102 -0.96 -20.72 5.34
CA VAL A 102 -0.99 -20.30 6.75
C VAL A 102 -1.80 -19.02 6.86
N VAL A 103 -2.96 -19.13 7.52
CA VAL A 103 -3.89 -18.03 7.76
C VAL A 103 -3.65 -17.47 9.16
N LEU A 104 -3.45 -16.17 9.26
CA LEU A 104 -3.42 -15.42 10.51
C LEU A 104 -4.68 -14.59 10.62
N GLY A 105 -5.42 -14.78 11.70
CA GLY A 105 -6.54 -13.96 12.08
C GLY A 105 -6.38 -13.43 13.50
N GLY A 106 -7.31 -12.59 13.91
CA GLY A 106 -7.38 -12.12 15.28
C GLY A 106 -8.68 -11.39 15.55
N TYR A 107 -8.94 -11.13 16.82
CA TYR A 107 -10.05 -10.29 17.26
C TYR A 107 -9.62 -9.49 18.49
N CYS A 108 -10.34 -8.41 18.78
CA CYS A 108 -10.04 -7.50 19.88
C CYS A 108 -11.28 -7.33 20.76
N ASP A 109 -11.12 -7.56 22.07
CA ASP A 109 -12.12 -7.17 23.07
C ASP A 109 -12.01 -5.67 23.37
N THR A 110 -10.78 -5.13 23.34
CA THR A 110 -10.45 -3.70 23.40
C THR A 110 -9.26 -3.40 22.50
N GLU A 111 -8.95 -2.12 22.24
CA GLU A 111 -7.78 -1.73 21.44
C GLU A 111 -6.43 -2.21 22.01
N SER A 112 -6.36 -2.51 23.31
CA SER A 112 -5.17 -3.02 23.99
C SER A 112 -5.25 -4.51 24.34
N SER A 113 -6.36 -5.18 24.00
CA SER A 113 -6.63 -6.57 24.33
C SER A 113 -7.15 -7.31 23.11
N CYS A 114 -6.20 -7.72 22.27
CA CYS A 114 -6.46 -8.53 21.11
C CYS A 114 -5.81 -9.91 21.23
N VAL A 115 -6.40 -10.88 20.55
CA VAL A 115 -5.92 -12.27 20.45
C VAL A 115 -5.64 -12.59 18.99
N GLN A 116 -4.52 -13.26 18.73
CA GLN A 116 -4.21 -13.82 17.42
C GLN A 116 -4.44 -15.32 17.41
N TYR A 117 -4.83 -15.82 16.25
CA TYR A 117 -4.87 -17.24 15.97
C TYR A 117 -4.31 -17.57 14.59
N THR A 118 -3.74 -18.77 14.44
CA THR A 118 -3.36 -19.31 13.12
C THR A 118 -4.18 -20.54 12.80
N ARG A 119 -4.52 -20.72 11.52
CA ARG A 119 -5.03 -21.99 10.97
C ARG A 119 -4.39 -22.28 9.61
N MET A 120 -4.47 -23.51 9.16
CA MET A 120 -3.97 -23.94 7.86
C MET A 120 -5.13 -24.26 6.93
N LEU A 121 -5.01 -23.88 5.66
CA LEU A 121 -5.95 -24.20 4.58
C LEU A 121 -5.21 -24.94 3.48
N SER A 122 -5.76 -26.04 2.97
CA SER A 122 -5.18 -26.75 1.83
C SER A 122 -5.39 -25.96 0.53
N LEU A 123 -4.41 -26.02 -0.37
CA LEU A 123 -4.51 -25.43 -1.71
C LEU A 123 -4.83 -26.47 -2.81
N ASP A 124 -4.88 -27.77 -2.48
CA ASP A 124 -4.86 -28.85 -3.49
C ASP A 124 -6.24 -29.45 -3.85
N GLU A 125 -7.37 -28.97 -3.31
CA GLU A 125 -8.72 -29.44 -3.69
C GLU A 125 -9.79 -28.32 -3.57
N PRO A 126 -10.69 -28.12 -4.56
CA PRO A 126 -11.98 -27.51 -4.29
C PRO A 126 -12.87 -28.57 -3.66
N GLU A 127 -13.24 -28.42 -2.38
CA GLU A 127 -14.33 -29.23 -1.83
C GLU A 127 -15.56 -29.06 -2.72
N SER A 128 -15.87 -30.10 -3.50
CA SER A 128 -17.00 -30.07 -4.41
C SER A 128 -18.28 -29.81 -3.61
N ALA A 129 -19.04 -28.80 -4.03
CA ALA A 129 -20.31 -28.37 -3.44
C ALA A 129 -21.47 -29.39 -3.66
N ALA A 130 -21.19 -30.70 -3.63
CA ALA A 130 -22.14 -31.78 -3.84
C ALA A 130 -21.97 -32.89 -2.79
N GLY A 131 -21.99 -32.50 -1.51
CA GLY A 131 -21.84 -33.43 -0.40
C GLY A 131 -22.40 -32.92 0.93
N ALA A 132 -23.31 -31.94 0.90
CA ALA A 132 -23.98 -31.44 2.10
C ALA A 132 -25.02 -32.48 2.58
N THR A 133 -24.59 -33.59 3.16
CA THR A 133 -25.31 -34.33 4.22
C THR A 133 -24.42 -35.43 4.80
N LYS A 134 -24.22 -35.37 6.12
CA LYS A 134 -23.44 -36.28 6.97
C LYS A 134 -21.92 -36.25 6.79
N GLN A 135 -21.28 -35.32 7.49
CA GLN A 135 -20.47 -35.65 8.66
C GLN A 135 -20.05 -34.38 9.41
N ALA A 136 -20.74 -34.10 10.51
CA ALA A 136 -20.25 -33.29 11.62
C ALA A 136 -19.12 -34.02 12.39
N SER A 137 -18.23 -34.71 11.68
CA SER A 137 -17.13 -35.48 12.26
C SER A 137 -15.93 -35.53 11.30
N GLN A 138 -15.43 -34.36 10.90
CA GLN A 138 -14.05 -34.18 10.43
C GLN A 138 -13.61 -32.73 10.68
N ALA A 139 -13.61 -32.35 11.96
CA ALA A 139 -12.72 -31.31 12.48
C ALA A 139 -11.28 -31.87 12.61
N GLN A 140 -10.79 -32.54 11.59
CA GLN A 140 -9.43 -33.10 11.53
C GLN A 140 -8.69 -32.42 10.36
N ASP A 141 -8.06 -31.29 10.71
CA ASP A 141 -6.84 -30.67 10.13
C ASP A 141 -6.81 -29.14 10.31
N MET A 142 -7.81 -28.56 10.96
CA MET A 142 -7.75 -27.16 11.40
C MET A 142 -6.98 -27.06 12.72
N LYS A 143 -5.65 -27.05 12.66
CA LYS A 143 -4.79 -26.81 13.83
C LYS A 143 -4.88 -25.32 14.22
N LEU A 144 -5.94 -24.96 14.93
CA LEU A 144 -6.10 -23.63 15.51
C LEU A 144 -5.09 -23.44 16.64
N VAL A 145 -4.13 -22.54 16.47
CA VAL A 145 -3.17 -22.17 17.53
C VAL A 145 -3.49 -20.75 17.97
N ILE A 146 -3.84 -20.59 19.25
CA ILE A 146 -4.16 -19.29 19.85
C ILE A 146 -2.93 -18.76 20.59
N ALA A 147 -2.53 -17.53 20.31
CA ALA A 147 -1.49 -16.84 21.09
C ALA A 147 -2.13 -16.21 22.35
N PRO A 148 -1.74 -16.62 23.58
CA PRO A 148 -2.41 -16.21 24.81
C PRO A 148 -2.08 -14.78 25.29
N THR A 149 -1.22 -14.05 24.57
CA THR A 149 -0.79 -12.70 24.95
C THR A 149 -1.78 -11.66 24.44
N ALA A 150 -2.23 -10.76 25.31
CA ALA A 150 -2.97 -9.57 24.90
C ALA A 150 -2.08 -8.70 23.99
N LEU A 151 -2.44 -8.63 22.71
CA LEU A 151 -1.74 -7.81 21.71
C LEU A 151 -2.48 -6.49 21.51
N PRO A 152 -1.76 -5.39 21.18
CA PRO A 152 -2.41 -4.16 20.74
C PRO A 152 -3.05 -4.32 19.37
N ALA A 153 -4.11 -3.56 19.12
CA ALA A 153 -4.64 -3.34 17.78
C ALA A 153 -3.71 -2.44 16.95
N LEU A 154 -3.74 -2.63 15.64
CA LEU A 154 -3.17 -1.73 14.63
C LEU A 154 -4.25 -1.40 13.61
N HIS A 155 -4.59 -0.11 13.46
CA HIS A 155 -5.60 0.34 12.51
C HIS A 155 -5.00 0.44 11.10
N MET A 156 -5.22 -0.58 10.26
CA MET A 156 -4.55 -0.70 8.96
C MET A 156 -4.80 0.52 8.05
N ALA A 157 -6.05 0.97 7.93
CA ALA A 157 -6.36 2.07 7.02
C ALA A 157 -5.54 3.34 7.34
N ASN A 158 -5.36 3.71 8.61
CA ASN A 158 -4.57 4.89 8.99
C ASN A 158 -3.11 4.77 8.51
N VAL A 159 -2.49 3.61 8.68
CA VAL A 159 -1.13 3.35 8.21
C VAL A 159 -1.05 3.46 6.68
N VAL A 160 -2.02 2.90 5.96
CA VAL A 160 -2.05 2.97 4.49
C VAL A 160 -2.20 4.42 4.02
N ILE A 161 -3.07 5.22 4.65
CA ILE A 161 -3.23 6.63 4.32
C ILE A 161 -1.93 7.41 4.56
N GLN A 162 -1.24 7.18 5.69
CA GLN A 162 0.08 7.78 5.93
C GLN A 162 1.10 7.37 4.87
N ALA A 163 1.18 6.07 4.55
CA ALA A 163 2.06 5.55 3.50
C ALA A 163 1.76 6.15 2.11
N GLN A 164 0.50 6.54 1.85
CA GLN A 164 0.14 7.19 0.60
C GLN A 164 0.57 8.66 0.55
N VAL A 165 0.49 9.39 1.67
CA VAL A 165 0.70 10.84 1.69
C VAL A 165 2.15 11.23 2.04
N GLU A 166 2.63 10.73 3.16
CA GLU A 166 3.79 11.28 3.85
C GLU A 166 5.15 11.08 3.16
N PRO A 167 5.40 9.99 2.40
CA PRO A 167 6.65 9.86 1.66
C PRO A 167 6.82 10.97 0.59
N PHE A 168 5.72 11.57 0.13
CA PHE A 168 5.76 12.63 -0.89
C PHE A 168 5.61 14.05 -0.33
N ARG A 169 4.96 14.18 0.82
CA ARG A 169 4.58 15.49 1.39
C ARG A 169 5.25 15.81 2.72
N GLY A 170 6.06 14.89 3.25
CA GLY A 170 6.60 15.01 4.60
C GLY A 170 5.56 14.68 5.66
N ASN A 171 5.96 14.71 6.93
CA ASN A 171 5.09 14.47 8.07
C ASN A 171 3.87 15.42 8.04
N GLN A 172 2.66 14.89 8.14
CA GLN A 172 1.42 15.65 8.11
C GLN A 172 0.69 15.55 9.45
N SER A 173 0.72 16.63 10.25
CA SER A 173 0.04 16.69 11.56
C SER A 173 -1.48 16.50 11.52
N GLY A 174 -2.10 16.57 10.34
CA GLY A 174 -3.54 16.32 10.14
C GLY A 174 -3.91 14.85 9.86
N LEU A 175 -2.92 13.96 9.67
CA LEU A 175 -3.16 12.53 9.49
C LEU A 175 -3.19 11.81 10.84
N ALA A 176 -4.12 10.87 10.98
CA ALA A 176 -4.15 9.99 12.14
C ALA A 176 -3.23 8.79 11.91
N GLY A 177 -2.80 8.14 12.99
CA GLY A 177 -2.14 6.82 12.94
C GLY A 177 -0.69 6.77 13.38
N ASP A 178 -0.10 7.85 13.92
CA ASP A 178 1.32 7.87 14.31
C ASP A 178 1.68 6.72 15.28
N ALA A 179 0.75 6.37 16.17
CA ALA A 179 0.91 5.24 17.08
C ALA A 179 0.96 3.90 16.32
N ASP A 180 0.15 3.73 15.28
CA ASP A 180 0.14 2.55 14.43
C ASP A 180 1.40 2.48 13.55
N VAL A 181 1.86 3.63 13.03
CA VAL A 181 3.13 3.70 12.30
C VAL A 181 4.32 3.36 13.20
N ARG A 182 4.34 3.82 14.46
CA ARG A 182 5.35 3.38 15.43
C ARG A 182 5.35 1.87 15.62
N ARG A 183 4.19 1.21 15.65
CA ARG A 183 4.10 -0.26 15.72
C ARG A 183 4.68 -0.93 14.48
N VAL A 184 4.43 -0.38 13.28
CA VAL A 184 5.04 -0.87 12.04
C VAL A 184 6.57 -0.73 12.09
N GLN A 185 7.07 0.45 12.45
CA GLN A 185 8.51 0.73 12.54
C GLN A 185 9.21 -0.18 13.57
N GLN A 186 8.60 -0.39 14.74
CA GLN A 186 9.08 -1.35 15.74
C GLN A 186 9.06 -2.79 15.20
N GLY A 187 8.00 -3.18 14.48
CA GLY A 187 7.89 -4.47 13.82
C GLY A 187 9.01 -4.70 12.81
N LEU A 188 9.31 -3.70 11.98
CA LEU A 188 10.40 -3.75 10.98
C LEU A 188 11.77 -3.91 11.67
N ASN A 189 12.04 -3.10 12.70
CA ASN A 189 13.27 -3.21 13.50
C ASN A 189 13.40 -4.59 14.15
N ALA A 190 12.31 -5.14 14.68
CA ALA A 190 12.28 -6.48 15.27
C ALA A 190 12.46 -7.62 14.26
N LYS A 191 12.23 -7.36 12.96
CA LYS A 191 12.58 -8.26 11.85
C LYS A 191 14.00 -8.00 11.33
N GLY A 192 14.79 -7.12 11.96
CA GLY A 192 16.14 -6.77 11.52
C GLY A 192 16.16 -5.93 10.24
N ILE A 193 15.16 -5.06 10.05
CA ILE A 193 15.11 -4.06 8.99
C ILE A 193 15.08 -2.69 9.66
N SER A 194 16.21 -1.99 9.63
CA SER A 194 16.35 -0.69 10.31
C SER A 194 15.44 0.39 9.72
N THR A 195 14.75 1.11 10.60
CA THR A 195 14.04 2.37 10.36
C THR A 195 13.90 3.16 11.66
N THR A 196 13.79 4.48 11.56
CA THR A 196 13.47 5.35 12.71
C THR A 196 12.08 5.03 13.25
N VAL A 197 11.92 5.04 14.58
CA VAL A 197 10.62 4.88 15.26
C VAL A 197 10.13 6.25 15.72
N ASP A 198 9.55 7.02 14.80
CA ASP A 198 9.04 8.37 15.04
C ASP A 198 7.52 8.48 14.86
N GLY A 199 6.88 7.48 14.25
CA GLY A 199 5.47 7.51 13.88
C GLY A 199 5.19 8.21 12.56
N TRP A 200 6.23 8.56 11.80
CA TRP A 200 6.12 9.15 10.47
C TRP A 200 6.40 8.08 9.41
N TYR A 201 5.43 7.86 8.51
CA TYR A 201 5.60 6.95 7.37
C TYR A 201 6.36 7.64 6.23
N GLY A 202 7.57 8.13 6.53
CA GLY A 202 8.43 8.78 5.54
C GLY A 202 9.12 7.81 4.56
N ASN A 203 10.06 8.32 3.77
CA ASN A 203 10.83 7.55 2.80
C ASN A 203 11.63 6.41 3.44
N GLY A 204 12.16 6.60 4.66
CA GLY A 204 12.88 5.58 5.41
C GLY A 204 11.98 4.37 5.74
N THR A 205 10.80 4.64 6.31
CA THR A 205 9.80 3.62 6.63
C THR A 205 9.29 2.93 5.34
N THR A 206 9.03 3.69 4.28
CA THR A 206 8.61 3.16 2.97
C THR A 206 9.63 2.16 2.42
N SER A 207 10.91 2.54 2.42
CA SER A 207 12.00 1.69 1.94
C SER A 207 12.18 0.45 2.82
N ALA A 208 12.07 0.59 4.13
CA ALA A 208 12.12 -0.52 5.08
C ALA A 208 10.95 -1.50 4.88
N TYR A 209 9.74 -1.01 4.67
CA TYR A 209 8.58 -1.85 4.41
C TYR A 209 8.65 -2.54 3.05
N ALA A 210 9.15 -1.87 2.01
CA ALA A 210 9.39 -2.48 0.70
C ALA A 210 10.41 -3.64 0.79
N ARG A 211 11.46 -3.50 1.62
CA ARG A 211 12.38 -4.60 1.93
C ARG A 211 11.69 -5.75 2.67
N TRP A 212 10.78 -5.45 3.60
CA TRP A 212 9.98 -6.45 4.29
C TRP A 212 9.10 -7.25 3.31
N GLN A 213 8.39 -6.57 2.41
CA GLN A 213 7.63 -7.20 1.33
C GLN A 213 8.53 -8.13 0.48
N ARG A 214 9.71 -7.66 0.06
CA ARG A 214 10.65 -8.51 -0.69
C ARG A 214 11.12 -9.74 0.09
N ARG A 215 11.32 -9.65 1.42
CA ARG A 215 11.66 -10.80 2.26
C ARG A 215 10.54 -11.84 2.33
N LEU A 216 9.29 -11.43 2.14
CA LEU A 216 8.13 -12.32 2.04
C LEU A 216 7.90 -12.84 0.60
N GLY A 217 8.81 -12.54 -0.35
CA GLY A 217 8.71 -12.98 -1.74
C GLY A 217 7.83 -12.11 -2.64
N TYR A 218 7.34 -10.96 -2.16
CA TYR A 218 6.63 -10.02 -3.04
C TYR A 218 7.60 -9.31 -3.99
N THR A 219 7.14 -9.04 -5.20
CA THR A 219 7.90 -8.34 -6.23
C THR A 219 7.03 -7.30 -6.94
N GLY A 220 7.63 -6.45 -7.77
CA GLY A 220 6.89 -5.50 -8.59
C GLY A 220 5.99 -4.56 -7.77
N LEU A 221 4.75 -4.39 -8.23
CA LEU A 221 3.73 -3.54 -7.59
C LEU A 221 3.33 -4.04 -6.20
N ASP A 222 3.61 -5.30 -5.85
CA ASP A 222 3.28 -5.85 -4.54
C ASP A 222 4.37 -5.56 -3.49
N ALA A 223 5.49 -4.92 -3.90
CA ALA A 223 6.64 -4.60 -3.04
C ALA A 223 7.03 -3.10 -3.06
N THR A 224 6.01 -2.23 -3.10
CA THR A 224 6.14 -0.76 -3.23
C THR A 224 6.46 -0.03 -1.92
N GLY A 225 6.34 -0.70 -0.78
CA GLY A 225 6.40 -0.07 0.54
C GLY A 225 5.06 0.42 1.07
N ILE A 226 3.97 0.31 0.28
CA ILE A 226 2.60 0.51 0.76
C ILE A 226 2.15 -0.78 1.48
N PRO A 227 1.68 -0.72 2.74
CA PRO A 227 1.23 -1.90 3.46
C PRO A 227 -0.01 -2.56 2.85
N GLY A 228 0.13 -3.82 2.42
CA GLY A 228 -0.99 -4.70 2.09
C GLY A 228 -1.43 -5.54 3.29
N PRO A 229 -2.64 -6.11 3.28
CA PRO A 229 -3.20 -6.82 4.45
C PRO A 229 -2.37 -8.03 4.87
N SER A 230 -1.88 -8.82 3.91
CA SER A 230 -1.05 -10.00 4.17
C SER A 230 0.35 -9.65 4.67
N SER A 231 1.05 -8.71 4.03
CA SER A 231 2.39 -8.31 4.45
C SER A 231 2.39 -7.64 5.83
N LEU A 232 1.33 -6.88 6.14
CA LEU A 232 1.19 -6.21 7.43
C LEU A 232 0.79 -7.18 8.54
N ALA A 233 -0.08 -8.16 8.25
CA ALA A 233 -0.41 -9.24 9.17
C ALA A 233 0.83 -10.09 9.50
N ALA A 234 1.63 -10.44 8.48
CA ALA A 234 2.88 -11.17 8.67
C ALA A 234 3.89 -10.38 9.53
N LEU A 235 3.94 -9.05 9.39
CA LEU A 235 4.75 -8.19 10.27
C LEU A 235 4.24 -8.21 11.71
N GLY A 236 2.92 -8.24 11.87
CA GLY A 236 2.19 -8.23 13.13
C GLY A 236 2.11 -9.56 13.87
N GLN A 237 2.61 -10.65 13.30
CA GLN A 237 2.56 -11.98 13.93
C GLN A 237 3.25 -11.95 15.30
N ASN A 238 2.48 -12.27 16.35
CA ASN A 238 2.83 -12.16 17.77
C ASN A 238 3.19 -10.74 18.25
N ARG A 239 2.67 -9.69 17.61
CA ARG A 239 2.99 -8.28 17.90
C ARG A 239 1.78 -7.36 17.97
N PHE A 240 0.88 -7.46 17.00
CA PHE A 240 -0.34 -6.65 16.93
C PHE A 240 -1.39 -7.33 16.06
N VAL A 241 -2.67 -7.06 16.32
CA VAL A 241 -3.79 -7.52 15.49
C VAL A 241 -4.21 -6.41 14.54
N LEU A 242 -4.38 -6.73 13.26
CA LEU A 242 -4.93 -5.76 12.30
C LEU A 242 -6.40 -5.54 12.59
N THR A 243 -6.81 -4.28 12.57
CA THR A 243 -8.21 -3.88 12.58
C THR A 243 -8.45 -2.92 11.42
N HIS A 244 -9.71 -2.76 11.01
CA HIS A 244 -10.10 -1.85 9.93
C HIS A 244 -9.27 -2.09 8.66
N LYS A 245 -9.19 -3.38 8.27
CA LYS A 245 -8.42 -3.82 7.13
C LYS A 245 -8.98 -3.23 5.84
N ILE A 246 -8.08 -2.87 4.93
CA ILE A 246 -8.46 -2.54 3.56
C ILE A 246 -8.33 -3.80 2.72
N ASN A 247 -9.47 -4.26 2.21
CA ASN A 247 -9.56 -5.39 1.28
C ASN A 247 -9.96 -4.82 -0.10
N VAL A 248 -9.06 -4.88 -1.08
CA VAL A 248 -9.34 -4.41 -2.45
C VAL A 248 -10.19 -5.40 -3.25
N GLY A 249 -10.21 -6.67 -2.82
CA GLY A 249 -10.89 -7.78 -3.47
C GLY A 249 -10.34 -8.13 -4.85
N SER A 250 -10.93 -9.13 -5.51
CA SER A 250 -10.42 -9.63 -6.79
C SER A 250 -10.54 -8.62 -7.94
N ARG A 251 -9.80 -8.88 -9.03
CA ARG A 251 -9.92 -8.08 -10.25
C ARG A 251 -11.28 -8.33 -10.92
N THR A 252 -11.89 -7.26 -11.40
CA THR A 252 -13.21 -7.27 -12.04
C THR A 252 -13.31 -6.15 -13.08
N THR A 253 -14.53 -5.78 -13.49
CA THR A 253 -14.76 -4.66 -14.40
C THR A 253 -15.85 -3.71 -13.92
N PHE A 254 -15.78 -2.47 -14.39
CA PHE A 254 -16.85 -1.47 -14.31
C PHE A 254 -16.96 -0.80 -15.69
N SER A 255 -18.17 -0.81 -16.28
CA SER A 255 -18.40 -0.31 -17.65
C SER A 255 -17.43 -0.90 -18.68
N GLY A 256 -17.09 -2.19 -18.54
CA GLY A 256 -16.17 -2.92 -19.42
C GLY A 256 -14.67 -2.64 -19.24
N LYS A 257 -14.27 -1.78 -18.28
CA LYS A 257 -12.86 -1.52 -17.97
C LYS A 257 -12.44 -2.21 -16.68
N ARG A 258 -11.21 -2.74 -16.65
CA ARG A 258 -10.65 -3.47 -15.51
C ARG A 258 -10.50 -2.57 -14.28
N VAL A 259 -10.89 -3.05 -13.11
CA VAL A 259 -10.76 -2.43 -11.77
C VAL A 259 -10.73 -3.54 -10.71
N ASN A 260 -10.48 -3.25 -9.44
CA ASN A 260 -10.73 -4.22 -8.35
C ASN A 260 -12.15 -4.07 -7.77
N GLN A 261 -12.58 -5.02 -6.94
CA GLN A 261 -13.92 -5.03 -6.35
C GLN A 261 -14.20 -3.78 -5.51
N ARG A 262 -13.23 -3.32 -4.71
CA ARG A 262 -13.36 -2.11 -3.88
C ARG A 262 -13.58 -0.87 -4.74
N THR A 263 -12.75 -0.66 -5.77
CA THR A 263 -12.90 0.45 -6.72
C THR A 263 -14.25 0.39 -7.44
N ARG A 264 -14.70 -0.82 -7.83
CA ARG A 264 -16.04 -1.02 -8.42
C ARG A 264 -17.15 -0.61 -7.45
N ALA A 265 -17.05 -0.95 -6.17
CA ALA A 265 -18.02 -0.59 -5.15
C ALA A 265 -18.07 0.94 -4.95
N MET A 266 -16.91 1.58 -4.82
CA MET A 266 -16.80 3.04 -4.74
C MET A 266 -17.42 3.72 -5.96
N LEU A 267 -17.16 3.23 -7.18
CA LEU A 267 -17.75 3.76 -8.41
C LEU A 267 -19.27 3.59 -8.47
N ARG A 268 -19.80 2.45 -7.99
CA ARG A 268 -21.26 2.23 -7.89
C ARG A 268 -21.91 3.22 -6.93
N GLU A 269 -21.28 3.49 -5.80
CA GLU A 269 -21.79 4.45 -4.84
C GLU A 269 -21.70 5.89 -5.37
N ALA A 270 -20.56 6.26 -5.98
CA ALA A 270 -20.44 7.55 -6.67
C ALA A 270 -21.50 7.73 -7.77
N GLN A 271 -21.79 6.67 -8.54
CA GLN A 271 -22.85 6.65 -9.54
C GLN A 271 -24.23 6.88 -8.91
N ARG A 272 -24.52 6.24 -7.78
CA ARG A 272 -25.77 6.42 -7.02
C ARG A 272 -25.93 7.86 -6.55
N LEU A 273 -24.88 8.45 -5.98
CA LEU A 273 -24.87 9.85 -5.51
C LEU A 273 -24.99 10.86 -6.66
N PHE A 274 -24.40 10.55 -7.81
CA PHE A 274 -24.46 11.40 -9.01
C PHE A 274 -25.81 11.28 -9.73
N GLY A 275 -26.50 10.15 -9.59
CA GLY A 275 -27.82 9.90 -10.18
C GLY A 275 -27.80 9.65 -11.69
N ARG A 276 -26.63 9.37 -12.28
CA ARG A 276 -26.44 9.10 -13.71
C ARG A 276 -25.34 8.07 -13.91
N THR A 277 -25.40 7.32 -15.01
CA THR A 277 -24.40 6.31 -15.37
C THR A 277 -23.00 6.89 -15.50
N ILE A 278 -22.02 6.19 -14.94
CA ILE A 278 -20.59 6.47 -15.10
C ILE A 278 -20.01 5.53 -16.17
N THR A 279 -19.29 6.07 -17.14
CA THR A 279 -18.61 5.28 -18.17
C THR A 279 -17.12 5.54 -18.13
N LEU A 280 -16.34 4.47 -17.96
CA LEU A 280 -14.87 4.57 -17.92
C LEU A 280 -14.30 4.60 -19.34
N THR A 281 -13.37 5.52 -19.60
CA THR A 281 -12.52 5.51 -20.79
C THR A 281 -11.30 4.62 -20.58
N GLN A 282 -10.76 4.60 -19.35
CA GLN A 282 -9.64 3.77 -18.94
C GLN A 282 -9.86 3.25 -17.51
N GLY A 283 -9.41 2.01 -17.26
CA GLY A 283 -9.47 1.35 -15.95
C GLY A 283 -8.09 1.22 -15.31
N SER A 284 -8.04 0.44 -14.24
CA SER A 284 -6.84 0.10 -13.47
C SER A 284 -6.10 -1.11 -14.08
N TYR A 285 -4.91 -1.40 -13.57
CA TYR A 285 -4.04 -2.50 -13.99
C TYR A 285 -3.73 -2.49 -15.49
N ASN A 286 -3.29 -1.34 -16.02
CA ASN A 286 -3.03 -1.12 -17.43
C ASN A 286 -1.56 -0.69 -17.68
N PRO A 287 -0.56 -1.49 -17.26
CA PRO A 287 0.85 -1.14 -17.41
C PRO A 287 1.21 -0.91 -18.87
N GLY A 288 1.82 0.24 -19.16
CA GLY A 288 2.21 0.63 -20.52
C GLY A 288 1.05 0.85 -21.49
N GLY A 289 -0.20 0.79 -21.04
CA GLY A 289 -1.38 0.85 -21.93
C GLY A 289 -1.63 2.24 -22.52
N VAL A 290 -1.19 3.30 -21.84
CA VAL A 290 -1.20 4.67 -22.37
C VAL A 290 0.04 5.41 -21.86
N GLY A 291 1.04 5.65 -22.74
CA GLY A 291 2.29 6.33 -22.35
C GLY A 291 2.08 7.72 -21.74
N ALA A 292 0.97 8.38 -22.07
CA ALA A 292 0.59 9.68 -21.53
C ALA A 292 0.23 9.65 -20.03
N SER A 293 -0.11 8.49 -19.46
CA SER A 293 -0.55 8.35 -18.07
C SER A 293 0.58 8.35 -17.03
N GLY A 294 1.85 8.27 -17.45
CA GLY A 294 2.98 8.25 -16.51
C GLY A 294 2.91 7.13 -15.46
N GLY A 295 2.30 6.00 -15.80
CA GLY A 295 2.19 4.80 -14.96
C GLY A 295 1.14 4.86 -13.84
N THR A 296 0.29 5.89 -13.77
CA THR A 296 -0.74 6.00 -12.72
C THR A 296 -1.74 4.84 -12.76
N HIS A 297 -2.00 4.28 -13.95
CA HIS A 297 -2.94 3.16 -14.14
C HIS A 297 -2.30 1.78 -14.03
N ASP A 298 -1.01 1.67 -13.74
CA ASP A 298 -0.30 0.38 -13.76
C ASP A 298 -0.81 -0.56 -12.66
N GLY A 299 -1.29 0.00 -11.55
CA GLY A 299 -1.88 -0.72 -10.41
C GLY A 299 -3.39 -0.51 -10.26
N GLY A 300 -3.91 -0.84 -9.09
CA GLY A 300 -5.31 -0.67 -8.68
C GLY A 300 -5.73 0.78 -8.44
N GLY A 301 -7.04 1.01 -8.27
CA GLY A 301 -7.60 2.28 -7.81
C GLY A 301 -7.68 3.42 -8.83
N ALA A 302 -6.93 3.40 -9.93
CA ALA A 302 -6.92 4.47 -10.93
C ALA A 302 -7.97 4.26 -12.03
N VAL A 303 -8.75 5.31 -12.36
CA VAL A 303 -9.75 5.29 -13.43
C VAL A 303 -9.87 6.65 -14.14
N ASP A 304 -10.14 6.59 -15.45
CA ASP A 304 -10.55 7.75 -16.23
C ASP A 304 -12.01 7.61 -16.66
N ILE A 305 -12.78 8.68 -16.48
CA ILE A 305 -14.21 8.71 -16.66
C ILE A 305 -14.56 9.67 -17.81
N SER A 306 -15.38 9.19 -18.73
CA SER A 306 -15.90 10.00 -19.84
C SER A 306 -16.78 11.14 -19.31
N VAL A 307 -16.64 12.30 -19.93
CA VAL A 307 -17.47 13.49 -19.66
C VAL A 307 -18.19 14.01 -20.91
N SER A 308 -18.15 13.25 -22.01
CA SER A 308 -18.66 13.69 -23.32
C SER A 308 -20.15 14.02 -23.30
N SER A 309 -20.93 13.33 -22.47
CA SER A 309 -22.38 13.56 -22.29
C SER A 309 -22.73 14.51 -21.14
N LEU A 310 -21.74 15.10 -20.47
CA LEU A 310 -21.94 15.89 -19.25
C LEU A 310 -21.74 17.38 -19.51
N SER A 311 -22.66 18.20 -18.98
CA SER A 311 -22.49 19.65 -18.87
C SER A 311 -21.38 19.99 -17.85
N GLN A 312 -20.88 21.23 -17.87
CA GLN A 312 -19.83 21.65 -16.94
C GLN A 312 -20.24 21.50 -15.47
N THR A 313 -21.49 21.84 -15.13
CA THR A 313 -22.05 21.63 -13.78
C THR A 313 -22.06 20.15 -13.41
N GLN A 314 -22.48 19.28 -14.33
CA GLN A 314 -22.53 17.84 -14.09
C GLN A 314 -21.14 17.23 -13.91
N ARG A 315 -20.13 17.71 -14.65
CA ARG A 315 -18.72 17.30 -14.45
C ARG A 315 -18.27 17.57 -13.02
N TRP A 316 -18.54 18.77 -12.50
CA TRP A 316 -18.17 19.11 -11.12
C TRP A 316 -19.01 18.38 -10.06
N GLN A 317 -20.29 18.13 -10.33
CA GLN A 317 -21.13 17.27 -9.48
C GLN A 317 -20.59 15.84 -9.40
N LEU A 318 -20.10 15.28 -10.52
CA LEU A 318 -19.48 13.96 -10.56
C LEU A 318 -18.14 13.95 -9.81
N VAL A 319 -17.27 14.95 -9.99
CA VAL A 319 -16.05 15.10 -9.18
C VAL A 319 -16.39 15.11 -7.68
N ARG A 320 -17.41 15.88 -7.28
CA ARG A 320 -17.87 15.91 -5.88
C ARG A 320 -18.36 14.55 -5.40
N ALA A 321 -19.14 13.82 -6.21
CA ALA A 321 -19.65 12.49 -5.86
C ALA A 321 -18.53 11.47 -5.68
N LEU A 322 -17.53 11.47 -6.58
CA LEU A 322 -16.34 10.63 -6.48
C LEU A 322 -15.53 10.95 -5.21
N ARG A 323 -15.29 12.23 -4.94
CA ARG A 323 -14.52 12.62 -3.75
C ARG A 323 -15.25 12.31 -2.45
N LYS A 324 -16.59 12.41 -2.42
CA LYS A 324 -17.38 12.01 -1.25
C LYS A 324 -17.09 10.57 -0.84
N VAL A 325 -17.07 9.64 -1.80
CA VAL A 325 -16.82 8.21 -1.51
C VAL A 325 -15.35 7.85 -1.38
N GLY A 326 -14.44 8.84 -1.35
CA GLY A 326 -13.03 8.60 -1.11
C GLY A 326 -12.13 8.48 -2.35
N PHE A 327 -12.51 9.02 -3.50
CA PHE A 327 -11.55 9.22 -4.60
C PHE A 327 -10.82 10.56 -4.48
N ALA A 328 -9.52 10.57 -4.78
CA ALA A 328 -8.81 11.76 -5.23
C ALA A 328 -9.16 11.97 -6.72
N ALA A 329 -10.02 12.93 -7.04
CA ALA A 329 -10.56 13.08 -8.40
C ALA A 329 -10.43 14.50 -8.95
N TRP A 330 -10.05 14.65 -10.22
CA TRP A 330 -9.91 15.94 -10.91
C TRP A 330 -10.57 15.91 -12.28
N TYR A 331 -11.22 17.01 -12.65
CA TYR A 331 -11.63 17.22 -14.04
C TYR A 331 -10.43 17.72 -14.85
N ARG A 332 -10.08 16.97 -15.90
CA ARG A 332 -8.95 17.25 -16.81
C ARG A 332 -9.43 17.91 -18.10
N THR A 333 -8.63 18.84 -18.62
CA THR A 333 -8.86 19.52 -19.91
C THR A 333 -7.67 19.37 -20.87
N PRO A 334 -7.85 19.55 -22.19
CA PRO A 334 -6.75 19.52 -23.16
C PRO A 334 -5.65 20.55 -22.92
N SER A 335 -5.93 21.63 -22.17
CA SER A 335 -4.91 22.61 -21.77
C SER A 335 -3.93 22.10 -20.72
N GLN A 336 -4.19 20.93 -20.12
CA GLN A 336 -3.36 20.34 -19.06
C GLN A 336 -2.51 19.16 -19.56
N GLY A 337 -2.65 18.76 -20.82
CA GLY A 337 -1.88 17.67 -21.43
C GLY A 337 -2.54 17.11 -22.69
N PRO A 338 -1.90 16.13 -23.35
CA PRO A 338 -2.30 15.60 -24.67
C PRO A 338 -3.50 14.64 -24.60
N TRP A 339 -4.55 15.00 -23.89
CA TRP A 339 -5.75 14.17 -23.68
C TRP A 339 -7.03 14.99 -23.83
N SER A 340 -8.08 14.34 -24.33
CA SER A 340 -9.43 14.90 -24.34
C SER A 340 -9.94 15.12 -22.90
N SER A 341 -10.93 16.00 -22.74
CA SER A 341 -11.57 16.21 -21.44
C SER A 341 -12.09 14.89 -20.84
N HIS A 342 -11.75 14.64 -19.58
CA HIS A 342 -12.18 13.47 -18.79
C HIS A 342 -12.09 13.81 -17.30
N ILE A 343 -12.62 12.95 -16.43
CA ILE A 343 -12.34 13.00 -14.99
C ILE A 343 -11.34 11.88 -14.68
N HIS A 344 -10.20 12.24 -14.09
CA HIS A 344 -9.22 11.30 -13.59
C HIS A 344 -9.43 11.11 -12.10
N ALA A 345 -9.49 9.87 -11.61
CA ALA A 345 -9.74 9.57 -10.20
C ALA A 345 -8.87 8.41 -9.70
N ILE A 346 -8.33 8.57 -8.48
CA ILE A 346 -7.54 7.57 -7.76
C ILE A 346 -8.26 7.20 -6.46
N ALA A 347 -8.55 5.91 -6.25
CA ALA A 347 -9.17 5.41 -5.03
C ALA A 347 -8.22 5.55 -3.84
N VAL A 348 -8.51 6.48 -2.92
CA VAL A 348 -7.69 6.66 -1.71
C VAL A 348 -7.75 5.38 -0.87
N GLY A 349 -6.60 4.95 -0.34
CA GLY A 349 -6.46 3.73 0.44
C GLY A 349 -6.31 2.45 -0.39
N ASP A 350 -6.40 2.49 -1.73
CA ASP A 350 -6.19 1.27 -2.54
C ASP A 350 -4.75 0.75 -2.40
N THR A 351 -4.59 -0.49 -1.91
CA THR A 351 -3.28 -1.06 -1.62
C THR A 351 -2.55 -1.58 -2.86
N ASP A 352 -3.24 -1.71 -3.99
CA ASP A 352 -2.67 -2.17 -5.26
C ASP A 352 -2.19 -1.02 -6.15
N MET A 353 -2.34 0.23 -5.71
CA MET A 353 -2.05 1.40 -6.53
C MET A 353 -0.56 1.51 -6.89
N SER A 354 -0.27 2.10 -8.06
CA SER A 354 1.11 2.41 -8.42
C SER A 354 1.66 3.56 -7.58
N LEU A 355 3.00 3.68 -7.49
CA LEU A 355 3.64 4.80 -6.80
C LEU A 355 3.30 6.16 -7.43
N SER A 356 3.06 6.19 -8.75
CA SER A 356 2.60 7.38 -9.46
C SER A 356 1.20 7.81 -8.98
N ALA A 357 0.25 6.86 -8.87
CA ALA A 357 -1.07 7.11 -8.31
C ALA A 357 -1.00 7.52 -6.82
N ARG A 358 -0.12 6.89 -6.04
CA ARG A 358 0.15 7.26 -4.64
C ARG A 358 0.58 8.73 -4.50
N ASN A 359 1.49 9.20 -5.36
CA ASN A 359 1.91 10.61 -5.36
C ASN A 359 0.73 11.56 -5.64
N GLN A 360 -0.21 11.15 -6.48
CA GLN A 360 -1.41 11.95 -6.73
C GLN A 360 -2.35 12.01 -5.53
N VAL A 361 -2.49 10.92 -4.76
CA VAL A 361 -3.21 10.96 -3.47
C VAL A 361 -2.54 11.95 -2.50
N ALA A 362 -1.22 11.94 -2.42
CA ALA A 362 -0.47 12.89 -1.61
C ALA A 362 -0.69 14.35 -2.04
N ASP A 363 -0.74 14.61 -3.35
CA ASP A 363 -1.09 15.93 -3.91
C ASP A 363 -2.51 16.34 -3.53
N TYR A 364 -3.46 15.42 -3.69
CA TYR A 364 -4.85 15.67 -3.36
C TYR A 364 -5.02 16.08 -1.89
N TYR A 365 -4.34 15.39 -0.98
CA TYR A 365 -4.37 15.69 0.45
C TYR A 365 -4.02 17.14 0.76
N VAL A 366 -3.00 17.70 0.08
CA VAL A 366 -2.57 19.10 0.24
C VAL A 366 -3.22 20.08 -0.74
N GLY A 367 -4.31 19.68 -1.42
CA GLY A 367 -5.06 20.56 -2.32
C GLY A 367 -4.37 20.87 -3.66
N ARG A 368 -3.53 19.98 -4.17
CA ARG A 368 -2.84 20.09 -5.46
C ARG A 368 -3.50 19.24 -6.54
N ASN A 369 -3.09 19.46 -7.78
CA ASN A 369 -3.74 18.91 -8.97
C ASN A 369 -3.29 17.50 -9.37
N GLY A 370 -2.32 16.89 -8.69
CA GLY A 370 -1.80 15.55 -9.01
C GLY A 370 -1.12 15.45 -10.38
N LEU A 371 -0.68 16.56 -10.96
CA LEU A 371 0.16 16.57 -12.17
C LEU A 371 1.60 16.92 -11.79
N ALA A 372 2.54 16.69 -12.71
CA ALA A 372 3.96 17.03 -12.50
C ALA A 372 4.19 18.51 -12.14
N SER A 373 3.26 19.41 -12.49
CA SER A 373 3.33 20.83 -12.12
C SER A 373 3.04 21.11 -10.65
N HIS A 374 2.41 20.17 -9.93
CA HIS A 374 1.97 20.32 -8.55
C HIS A 374 1.15 21.60 -8.28
N ALA A 375 0.51 22.14 -9.33
CA ALA A 375 -0.26 23.37 -9.22
C ALA A 375 -1.52 23.16 -8.35
N PRO A 376 -2.10 24.23 -7.80
CA PRO A 376 -3.32 24.13 -7.00
C PRO A 376 -4.46 23.38 -7.71
N ASP A 377 -5.22 22.60 -6.95
CA ASP A 377 -6.46 21.98 -7.42
C ASP A 377 -7.49 23.06 -7.82
N ASN A 378 -7.88 23.03 -9.10
CA ASN A 378 -8.79 23.99 -9.71
C ASN A 378 -10.27 23.69 -9.46
N THR A 379 -10.60 22.68 -8.63
CA THR A 379 -11.98 22.37 -8.28
C THR A 379 -12.65 23.57 -7.60
N PRO A 380 -13.77 24.09 -8.12
CA PRO A 380 -14.44 25.24 -7.52
C PRO A 380 -14.90 24.93 -6.10
N THR A 381 -14.84 25.92 -5.21
CA THR A 381 -15.09 25.75 -3.77
C THR A 381 -16.41 25.04 -3.45
N ALA A 382 -17.47 25.31 -4.22
CA ALA A 382 -18.79 24.68 -4.05
C ALA A 382 -18.81 23.13 -4.26
N TYR A 383 -17.76 22.59 -4.88
CA TYR A 383 -17.64 21.15 -5.19
C TYR A 383 -16.51 20.46 -4.41
N ARG A 384 -15.75 21.22 -3.61
CA ARG A 384 -14.73 20.63 -2.74
C ARG A 384 -15.40 19.84 -1.61
N VAL A 385 -14.71 18.79 -1.18
CA VAL A 385 -15.09 17.99 -0.02
C VAL A 385 -13.84 17.77 0.84
N PRO A 386 -13.98 17.57 2.16
CA PRO A 386 -12.86 17.16 3.00
C PRO A 386 -12.21 15.87 2.47
N PHE A 387 -10.90 15.73 2.70
CA PHE A 387 -10.20 14.49 2.39
C PHE A 387 -10.81 13.32 3.18
N THR A 388 -11.16 12.25 2.48
CA THR A 388 -11.75 11.03 3.04
C THR A 388 -11.34 9.83 2.18
N TRP A 389 -11.68 8.63 2.65
CA TRP A 389 -11.47 7.36 1.98
C TRP A 389 -12.67 6.45 2.23
N TRP A 390 -12.77 5.34 1.50
CA TRP A 390 -13.96 4.47 1.50
C TRP A 390 -14.37 3.98 2.90
N GLU A 391 -13.41 3.51 3.70
CA GLU A 391 -13.66 2.95 5.03
C GLU A 391 -14.08 4.01 6.07
N LYS A 392 -13.95 5.31 5.75
CA LYS A 392 -14.34 6.44 6.62
C LYS A 392 -15.56 7.21 6.10
N TYR A 393 -16.02 6.94 4.88
CA TYR A 393 -17.08 7.68 4.20
C TYR A 393 -18.46 7.53 4.87
#